data_AF-A0A9N7TP34-F1
#
_entry.id   AF-A0A9N7TP34-F1
#
_cell.length_a   1.000
_cell.length_b   1.000
_cell.length_c   1.000
_cell.angle_alpha   90.00
_cell.angle_beta   90.00
_cell.angle_gamma   90.00
#
_symmetry.space_group_name_H-M   'P 1'
#
loop_
_entity.id
_entity.type
_entity.pdbx_description
1 polymer ?
#
loop_
_entity_poly.entity_id
_entity_poly.type
_entity_poly.pdbx_seq_one_letter_code
_entity_poly.pdbx_strand_id
1 'polypeptide(L)'
;MFQLATRRLLSQTELGSVSLALLIGSGSVEGAATFPGDHQHPLPGRGFVLKPGDKLVVEVSCRDAYLRLCSVAVLRDDHEIRLDKRHDSKISGNPVSVPNPEAELCSALACLQTGQDPPKDFCMLECAEMALGQADPAPPTDSSDLLYVLDVSEGFSLLSFIAASHGHVKAYSSVEKKKQQEVLKRLAHSNNIPEKHLEFWLNNVDDEHGMLKRPSREKLWTAIILDCVETCGLIRQKLMEKASLARCLLEEGGHIFPQRIKVYGMLVESDMLLLESAVQGQEPTLGFNIAPFINQFTVPVHVFLDFSTLECRHLSESVELFVLDLMDSNANYSNREVKVQATSSGRITAIPFWYQIHLDQEISISTLSQNSHWKQAAAVLQQPLQVQAGDWVLLAVKLHKSTISISAHVVNEQTQ
;
A
#
# COMPACT_ATOMS: atom_id res chain seq x y z
N MET A 1 -26.05 -12.33 -6.71
CA MET A 1 -27.08 -11.97 -7.73
C MET A 1 -28.15 -11.14 -7.03
N PHE A 2 -28.15 -9.82 -7.19
CA PHE A 2 -29.11 -8.92 -6.51
C PHE A 2 -30.33 -8.65 -7.40
N GLN A 3 -31.54 -8.71 -6.84
CA GLN A 3 -32.74 -8.16 -7.48
C GLN A 3 -33.05 -6.77 -6.91
N LEU A 4 -33.05 -5.73 -7.75
CA LEU A 4 -33.58 -4.43 -7.38
C LEU A 4 -35.11 -4.46 -7.40
N ALA A 5 -35.74 -4.25 -6.25
CA ALA A 5 -37.18 -4.03 -6.13
C ALA A 5 -37.49 -2.53 -5.97
N THR A 6 -37.52 -1.81 -7.09
CA THR A 6 -37.72 -0.35 -7.08
C THR A 6 -39.21 0.03 -6.95
N ARG A 7 -39.68 0.35 -5.73
CA ARG A 7 -40.97 1.04 -5.56
C ARG A 7 -40.81 2.54 -5.84
N ARG A 8 -41.23 2.98 -7.03
CA ARG A 8 -41.37 4.41 -7.36
C ARG A 8 -42.50 5.03 -6.54
N LEU A 9 -42.16 6.05 -5.75
CA LEU A 9 -43.05 7.17 -5.46
C LEU A 9 -42.43 8.40 -6.13
N LEU A 10 -43.01 8.80 -7.27
CA LEU A 10 -42.62 10.03 -7.97
C LEU A 10 -43.59 11.15 -7.57
N SER A 11 -43.09 12.11 -6.81
CA SER A 11 -43.54 13.50 -6.86
C SER A 11 -42.31 14.38 -7.02
N GLN A 12 -42.43 15.47 -7.76
CA GLN A 12 -41.30 16.29 -8.21
C GLN A 12 -40.66 17.11 -7.09
N THR A 13 -39.47 17.65 -7.41
CA THR A 13 -38.76 18.73 -6.69
C THR A 13 -38.38 18.45 -5.23
N GLU A 14 -37.31 17.67 -5.04
CA GLU A 14 -36.26 18.00 -4.08
C GLU A 14 -34.97 17.23 -4.44
N LEU A 15 -33.81 17.88 -4.38
CA LEU A 15 -32.48 17.22 -4.43
C LEU A 15 -32.14 16.65 -3.03
N GLY A 16 -33.07 15.84 -2.54
CA GLY A 16 -33.05 15.18 -1.25
C GLY A 16 -32.30 13.84 -1.28
N SER A 17 -31.74 13.47 -0.14
CA SER A 17 -31.21 12.13 0.11
C SER A 17 -32.29 11.07 -0.09
N VAL A 18 -31.98 9.98 -0.80
CA VAL A 18 -32.91 8.85 -1.00
C VAL A 18 -32.40 7.64 -0.25
N SER A 19 -33.20 7.13 0.69
CA SER A 19 -32.91 5.87 1.38
C SER A 19 -33.44 4.68 0.57
N LEU A 20 -32.57 3.74 0.22
CA LEU A 20 -32.97 2.45 -0.37
C LEU A 20 -32.69 1.30 0.60
N ALA A 21 -33.60 0.31 0.58
CA ALA A 21 -33.43 -0.97 1.26
C ALA A 21 -33.02 -2.05 0.25
N LEU A 22 -31.80 -2.59 0.38
CA LEU A 22 -31.36 -3.77 -0.39
C LEU A 22 -31.70 -5.05 0.37
N LEU A 23 -32.39 -5.98 -0.32
CA LEU A 23 -32.63 -7.34 0.16
C LEU A 23 -31.41 -8.22 -0.14
N ILE A 24 -30.83 -8.80 0.91
CA ILE A 24 -29.72 -9.74 0.79
C ILE A 24 -30.31 -11.14 0.53
N GLY A 25 -30.23 -11.57 -0.73
CA GLY A 25 -30.58 -12.93 -1.12
C GLY A 25 -29.63 -13.97 -0.52
N SER A 26 -30.05 -15.23 -0.49
CA SER A 26 -29.26 -16.36 0.02
C SER A 26 -28.01 -16.63 -0.81
N GLY A 27 -26.90 -15.99 -0.44
CA GLY A 27 -25.56 -16.24 -0.94
C GLY A 27 -24.57 -15.62 0.04
N SER A 28 -23.44 -16.28 0.26
CA SER A 28 -22.43 -15.76 1.18
C SER A 28 -21.88 -14.43 0.66
N VAL A 29 -21.88 -13.40 1.50
CA VAL A 29 -21.14 -12.16 1.25
C VAL A 29 -19.90 -12.21 2.14
N GLU A 30 -18.85 -12.88 1.66
CA GLU A 30 -17.51 -12.77 2.25
C GLU A 30 -16.90 -11.43 1.87
N GLY A 31 -17.41 -10.38 2.52
CA GLY A 31 -16.87 -9.03 2.55
C GLY A 31 -16.10 -8.77 3.84
N ALA A 32 -15.22 -9.69 4.22
CA ALA A 32 -14.33 -9.56 5.36
C ALA A 32 -12.92 -9.99 4.94
N ALA A 33 -11.91 -9.19 5.30
CA ALA A 33 -10.52 -9.62 5.20
C ALA A 33 -10.29 -10.74 6.23
N THR A 34 -10.42 -11.98 5.79
CA THR A 34 -10.13 -13.19 6.58
C THR A 34 -8.62 -13.38 6.67
N PHE A 35 -8.02 -12.81 7.70
CA PHE A 35 -6.67 -13.18 8.12
C PHE A 35 -6.69 -14.62 8.69
N PRO A 36 -5.93 -15.58 8.13
CA PRO A 36 -5.82 -16.91 8.69
C PRO A 36 -4.76 -16.92 9.80
N GLY A 37 -5.18 -17.17 11.05
CA GLY A 37 -4.30 -17.25 12.21
C GLY A 37 -5.09 -17.57 13.48
N ASP A 38 -4.66 -18.60 14.20
CA ASP A 38 -5.45 -19.21 15.27
C ASP A 38 -5.53 -18.40 16.58
N HIS A 39 -6.66 -18.61 17.27
CA HIS A 39 -6.89 -18.45 18.71
C HIS A 39 -6.50 -17.14 19.46
N GLN A 40 -7.56 -16.47 19.92
CA GLN A 40 -7.62 -15.68 21.17
C GLN A 40 -6.78 -14.39 21.24
N HIS A 41 -7.30 -13.30 20.67
CA HIS A 41 -7.73 -12.08 21.40
C HIS A 41 -8.33 -11.06 20.40
N PRO A 42 -9.53 -10.49 20.63
CA PRO A 42 -10.20 -9.66 19.62
C PRO A 42 -9.69 -8.20 19.59
N LEU A 43 -9.05 -7.82 18.47
CA LEU A 43 -8.74 -6.43 18.14
C LEU A 43 -10.02 -5.56 17.96
N PRO A 44 -9.98 -4.24 18.20
CA PRO A 44 -11.16 -3.38 18.30
C PRO A 44 -11.77 -2.92 16.96
N GLY A 45 -12.00 -3.88 16.06
CA GLY A 45 -12.74 -3.71 14.81
C GLY A 45 -13.82 -4.78 14.67
N ARG A 46 -14.93 -4.67 15.42
CA ARG A 46 -16.08 -5.59 15.26
C ARG A 46 -16.71 -5.40 13.88
N GLY A 47 -16.31 -6.22 12.91
CA GLY A 47 -16.99 -6.36 11.63
C GLY A 47 -18.45 -6.74 11.86
N PHE A 48 -19.38 -6.06 11.18
CA PHE A 48 -20.80 -6.36 11.28
C PHE A 48 -21.15 -7.52 10.32
N VAL A 49 -21.51 -8.68 10.88
CA VAL A 49 -21.89 -9.86 10.08
C VAL A 49 -23.37 -9.77 9.68
N LEU A 50 -23.59 -9.67 8.37
CA LEU A 50 -24.91 -9.75 7.73
C LEU A 50 -25.39 -11.21 7.65
N LYS A 51 -26.70 -11.41 7.79
CA LYS A 51 -27.37 -12.71 7.68
C LYS A 51 -28.36 -12.71 6.50
N PRO A 52 -28.62 -13.87 5.87
CA PRO A 52 -29.72 -13.97 4.91
C PRO A 52 -31.05 -13.50 5.52
N GLY A 53 -31.77 -12.62 4.82
CA GLY A 53 -32.99 -11.98 5.33
C GLY A 53 -32.79 -10.58 5.91
N ASP A 54 -31.56 -10.18 6.24
CA ASP A 54 -31.24 -8.79 6.59
C ASP A 54 -31.52 -7.85 5.41
N LYS A 55 -31.96 -6.62 5.71
CA LYS A 55 -32.10 -5.53 4.72
C LYS A 55 -31.10 -4.42 5.06
N LEU A 56 -30.25 -4.06 4.10
CA LEU A 56 -29.30 -2.96 4.28
C LEU A 56 -29.99 -1.63 3.92
N VAL A 57 -30.01 -0.68 4.86
CA VAL A 57 -30.49 0.69 4.65
C VAL A 57 -29.32 1.56 4.23
N VAL A 58 -29.35 2.02 2.98
CA VAL A 58 -28.29 2.84 2.38
C VAL A 58 -28.87 4.21 2.03
N GLU A 59 -28.23 5.25 2.54
CA GLU A 59 -28.42 6.63 2.10
C GLU A 59 -27.66 6.85 0.80
N VAL A 60 -28.38 7.33 -0.23
CA VAL A 60 -27.82 7.67 -1.54
C VAL A 60 -27.89 9.18 -1.73
N SER A 61 -26.76 9.81 -2.04
CA SER A 61 -26.71 11.24 -2.37
C SER A 61 -25.73 11.54 -3.51
N CYS A 62 -25.95 12.67 -4.20
CA CYS A 62 -25.10 13.15 -5.28
C CYS A 62 -24.91 14.68 -5.17
N ARG A 63 -24.53 15.13 -3.96
CA ARG A 63 -24.50 16.55 -3.58
C ARG A 63 -23.23 17.30 -3.97
N ASP A 64 -22.14 16.58 -4.24
CA ASP A 64 -20.79 17.13 -4.41
C ASP A 64 -20.03 16.49 -5.58
N ALA A 65 -20.73 16.30 -6.71
CA ALA A 65 -20.24 15.65 -7.94
C ALA A 65 -19.88 14.15 -7.84
N TYR A 66 -19.96 13.56 -6.65
CA TYR A 66 -19.79 12.11 -6.43
C TYR A 66 -21.11 11.44 -6.08
N LEU A 67 -21.34 10.22 -6.58
CA LEU A 67 -22.36 9.33 -6.05
C LEU A 67 -21.88 8.76 -4.72
N ARG A 68 -22.50 9.18 -3.62
CA ARG A 68 -22.19 8.71 -2.27
C ARG A 68 -23.21 7.67 -1.83
N LEU A 69 -22.72 6.53 -1.35
CA LEU A 69 -23.47 5.45 -0.75
C LEU A 69 -23.03 5.30 0.71
N CYS A 70 -23.85 5.79 1.63
CA CYS A 70 -23.59 5.70 3.07
C CYS A 70 -24.47 4.58 3.65
N SER A 71 -23.86 3.50 4.16
CA SER A 71 -24.63 2.47 4.85
C SER A 71 -24.97 2.94 6.27
N VAL A 72 -26.26 3.17 6.54
CA VAL A 72 -26.73 3.81 7.78
C VAL A 72 -27.16 2.77 8.81
N ALA A 73 -27.86 1.71 8.37
CA ALA A 73 -28.37 0.67 9.26
C ALA A 73 -28.58 -0.68 8.57
N VAL A 74 -28.71 -1.73 9.38
CA VAL A 74 -29.19 -3.05 8.99
C VAL A 74 -30.50 -3.33 9.71
N LEU A 75 -31.56 -3.62 8.96
CA LEU A 75 -32.82 -4.11 9.50
C LEU A 75 -32.78 -5.63 9.55
N ARG A 76 -32.88 -6.19 10.76
CA ARG A 76 -32.95 -7.64 11.03
C ARG A 76 -34.18 -7.92 11.87
N ASP A 77 -35.08 -8.78 11.39
CA ASP A 77 -36.35 -9.12 12.09
C ASP A 77 -37.11 -7.86 12.55
N ASP A 78 -37.20 -6.87 11.65
CA ASP A 78 -37.76 -5.52 11.85
C ASP A 78 -37.12 -4.65 12.96
N HIS A 79 -35.94 -5.04 13.48
CA HIS A 79 -35.11 -4.23 14.37
C HIS A 79 -34.04 -3.48 13.57
N GLU A 80 -33.96 -2.15 13.74
CA GLU A 80 -32.93 -1.30 13.13
C GLU A 80 -31.63 -1.34 13.93
N ILE A 81 -30.57 -1.89 13.33
CA ILE A 81 -29.21 -1.88 13.87
C ILE A 81 -28.40 -0.83 13.11
N ARG A 82 -28.31 0.36 13.72
CA ARG A 82 -27.55 1.50 13.19
C ARG A 82 -26.05 1.20 13.14
N LEU A 83 -25.45 1.32 11.95
CA LEU A 83 -24.03 1.09 11.71
C LEU A 83 -23.18 2.34 12.00
N ASP A 84 -23.80 3.53 11.95
CA ASP A 84 -23.19 4.82 12.28
C ASP A 84 -22.96 5.00 13.79
N LYS A 85 -23.73 4.30 14.64
CA LYS A 85 -23.64 4.39 16.11
C LYS A 85 -23.05 3.11 16.71
N ARG A 86 -21.75 3.14 17.03
CA ARG A 86 -21.16 2.16 17.95
C ARG A 86 -21.95 2.14 19.27
N HIS A 87 -22.17 0.94 19.78
CA HIS A 87 -23.16 0.65 20.83
C HIS A 87 -22.68 1.15 22.22
N ASP A 88 -22.80 2.45 22.48
CA ASP A 88 -22.57 3.02 23.80
C ASP A 88 -23.79 2.74 24.72
N SER A 89 -23.54 2.37 25.98
CA SER A 89 -24.55 1.86 26.91
C SER A 89 -25.47 2.95 27.45
N LYS A 90 -26.78 2.64 27.53
CA LYS A 90 -27.89 3.48 28.03
C LYS A 90 -27.52 4.45 29.17
N ILE A 91 -27.78 5.75 28.97
CA ILE A 91 -28.21 6.67 30.02
C ILE A 91 -29.45 7.43 29.51
N SER A 92 -30.40 7.70 30.41
CA SER A 92 -31.73 8.24 30.12
C SER A 92 -31.80 9.76 30.24
N GLY A 93 -32.57 10.42 29.36
CA GLY A 93 -32.95 11.83 29.46
C GLY A 93 -34.01 12.20 28.41
N ASN A 94 -35.14 12.78 28.84
CA ASN A 94 -36.29 13.10 27.97
C ASN A 94 -36.29 14.58 27.48
N PRO A 95 -37.07 14.95 26.44
CA PRO A 95 -36.80 16.12 25.60
C PRO A 95 -37.75 17.33 25.75
N VAL A 96 -37.22 18.55 25.49
CA VAL A 96 -37.92 19.86 25.36
C VAL A 96 -37.03 20.84 24.54
N SER A 97 -37.47 21.78 23.67
CA SER A 97 -38.58 21.81 22.67
C SER A 97 -38.48 23.05 21.73
N VAL A 98 -38.81 22.93 20.43
CA VAL A 98 -39.23 24.00 19.46
C VAL A 98 -38.12 24.95 18.89
N PRO A 99 -38.16 25.33 17.57
CA PRO A 99 -36.99 25.90 16.86
C PRO A 99 -37.00 27.44 16.64
N ASN A 100 -35.83 27.98 16.30
CA ASN A 100 -35.55 29.37 15.92
C ASN A 100 -35.06 29.43 14.44
N PRO A 101 -35.64 30.26 13.54
CA PRO A 101 -35.23 30.33 12.13
C PRO A 101 -33.87 30.98 11.83
N GLU A 102 -33.25 31.74 12.74
CA GLU A 102 -31.89 32.29 12.56
C GLU A 102 -30.79 31.23 12.74
N ALA A 103 -31.11 30.06 13.29
CA ALA A 103 -30.15 28.96 13.45
C ALA A 103 -29.71 28.33 12.11
N GLU A 104 -30.47 28.51 11.02
CA GLU A 104 -30.15 27.94 9.71
C GLU A 104 -28.98 28.66 9.03
N LEU A 105 -28.81 29.98 9.24
CA LEU A 105 -27.69 30.72 8.66
C LEU A 105 -26.35 30.37 9.33
N CYS A 106 -26.37 30.11 10.65
CA CYS A 106 -25.20 29.57 11.36
C CYS A 106 -24.93 28.10 10.99
N SER A 107 -25.95 27.31 10.66
CA SER A 107 -25.78 25.92 10.21
C SER A 107 -25.11 25.82 8.83
N ALA A 108 -25.35 26.78 7.93
CA ALA A 108 -24.69 26.84 6.62
C ALA A 108 -23.17 27.11 6.72
N LEU A 109 -22.71 27.80 7.78
CA LEU A 109 -21.29 27.99 8.08
C LEU A 109 -20.70 26.90 8.98
N ALA A 110 -21.54 26.15 9.71
CA ALA A 110 -21.13 25.03 10.58
C ALA A 110 -20.77 23.72 9.83
N CYS A 111 -20.80 23.70 8.49
CA CYS A 111 -20.19 22.63 7.70
C CYS A 111 -18.66 22.51 7.91
N LEU A 112 -18.03 23.49 8.56
CA LEU A 112 -16.71 23.38 9.19
C LEU A 112 -16.87 23.01 10.69
N GLN A 113 -16.89 21.70 10.96
CA GLN A 113 -16.60 21.03 12.24
C GLN A 113 -17.09 21.69 13.56
N THR A 114 -18.17 21.18 14.14
CA THR A 114 -18.25 20.94 15.61
C THR A 114 -19.37 19.95 15.96
N GLY A 115 -19.01 18.70 16.23
CA GLY A 115 -19.82 17.82 17.07
C GLY A 115 -19.39 18.01 18.53
N GLN A 116 -20.31 18.35 19.44
CA GLN A 116 -20.05 18.52 20.87
C GLN A 116 -20.06 17.15 21.60
N ASP A 117 -19.18 16.27 21.17
CA ASP A 117 -18.72 15.08 21.91
C ASP A 117 -17.19 15.16 21.99
N PRO A 118 -16.53 14.59 23.02
CA PRO A 118 -15.06 14.54 23.04
C PRO A 118 -14.59 13.82 21.77
N PRO A 119 -13.62 14.37 21.02
CA PRO A 119 -13.26 13.84 19.72
C PRO A 119 -12.76 12.40 19.88
N LYS A 120 -13.54 11.44 19.39
CA LYS A 120 -13.05 10.10 19.05
C LYS A 120 -12.07 10.34 17.90
N ASP A 121 -10.79 10.50 18.21
CA ASP A 121 -9.80 11.07 17.30
C ASP A 121 -9.55 10.18 16.08
N PHE A 122 -10.05 10.61 14.93
CA PHE A 122 -9.87 9.91 13.66
C PHE A 122 -8.55 10.32 12.99
N CYS A 123 -7.65 9.37 12.83
CA CYS A 123 -6.54 9.48 11.89
C CYS A 123 -6.97 8.88 10.55
N MET A 124 -6.95 9.69 9.50
CA MET A 124 -7.12 9.20 8.13
C MET A 124 -5.78 8.66 7.67
N LEU A 125 -5.74 7.37 7.36
CA LEU A 125 -4.61 6.68 6.78
C LEU A 125 -4.92 6.33 5.32
N GLU A 126 -3.88 6.29 4.49
CA GLU A 126 -3.98 5.78 3.13
C GLU A 126 -4.16 4.25 3.15
N CYS A 127 -4.75 3.65 2.11
CA CYS A 127 -5.04 2.21 2.11
C CYS A 127 -3.79 1.33 2.26
N ALA A 128 -2.63 1.81 1.80
CA ALA A 128 -1.35 1.14 2.00
C ALA A 128 -0.85 1.23 3.45
N GLU A 129 -1.05 2.38 4.12
CA GLU A 129 -0.68 2.58 5.54
C GLU A 129 -1.51 1.66 6.47
N MET A 130 -2.75 1.33 6.12
CA MET A 130 -3.62 0.44 6.91
C MET A 130 -3.22 -1.05 6.85
N ALA A 131 -2.43 -1.46 5.85
CA ALA A 131 -2.01 -2.86 5.68
C ALA A 131 -0.74 -3.22 6.46
N LEU A 132 -0.08 -2.23 7.07
CA LEU A 132 1.16 -2.36 7.84
C LEU A 132 0.88 -2.56 9.34
N GLY A 133 0.89 -3.80 9.83
CA GLY A 133 0.92 -4.02 11.29
C GLY A 133 0.74 -5.44 11.79
N GLN A 134 1.86 -6.10 12.12
CA GLN A 134 1.98 -7.09 13.21
C GLN A 134 3.42 -7.03 13.78
N ALA A 135 3.56 -7.02 15.10
CA ALA A 135 4.82 -7.24 15.82
C ALA A 135 4.54 -7.55 17.29
N ASP A 136 5.15 -8.61 17.84
CA ASP A 136 5.10 -8.91 19.27
C ASP A 136 6.28 -8.23 20.02
N PRO A 137 6.06 -7.70 21.24
CA PRO A 137 7.10 -7.03 22.01
C PRO A 137 8.05 -8.03 22.71
N ALA A 138 9.36 -7.78 22.60
CA ALA A 138 10.40 -8.53 23.33
C ALA A 138 10.67 -7.92 24.73
N PRO A 139 11.14 -8.72 25.72
CA PRO A 139 11.45 -8.23 27.07
C PRO A 139 12.77 -7.42 27.13
N PRO A 140 12.89 -6.43 28.04
CA PRO A 140 14.07 -5.57 28.14
C PRO A 140 15.30 -6.28 28.77
N THR A 141 16.50 -5.93 28.31
CA THR A 141 17.79 -6.47 28.80
C THR A 141 18.76 -5.34 29.16
N ASP A 142 19.04 -5.20 30.45
CA ASP A 142 19.70 -4.04 31.04
C ASP A 142 21.13 -3.80 30.49
N SER A 143 21.30 -2.75 29.68
CA SER A 143 22.60 -2.22 29.27
C SER A 143 22.56 -0.69 29.14
N SER A 144 23.69 -0.04 29.42
CA SER A 144 23.76 1.41 29.68
C SER A 144 23.86 2.31 28.44
N ASP A 145 24.06 1.74 27.24
CA ASP A 145 24.10 2.49 25.99
C ASP A 145 22.81 2.27 25.20
N LEU A 146 22.10 3.38 24.91
CA LEU A 146 20.92 3.36 24.04
C LEU A 146 21.34 3.21 22.59
N LEU A 147 20.68 2.29 21.87
CA LEU A 147 20.80 2.13 20.42
C LEU A 147 20.00 3.25 19.72
N TYR A 148 20.57 3.85 18.68
CA TYR A 148 19.93 4.94 17.95
C TYR A 148 19.40 4.42 16.61
N VAL A 149 18.07 4.44 16.43
CA VAL A 149 17.41 3.91 15.22
C VAL A 149 16.65 5.02 14.51
N LEU A 150 16.94 5.21 13.21
CA LEU A 150 16.23 6.17 12.36
C LEU A 150 15.31 5.45 11.38
N ASP A 151 14.02 5.75 11.44
CA ASP A 151 13.01 5.36 10.46
C ASP A 151 12.88 6.46 9.40
N VAL A 152 13.25 6.16 8.14
CA VAL A 152 13.16 7.04 6.97
C VAL A 152 12.09 6.52 6.00
N SER A 153 11.01 5.94 6.54
CA SER A 153 9.83 5.57 5.75
C SER A 153 9.09 6.81 5.25
N GLU A 154 8.45 6.71 4.09
CA GLU A 154 7.55 7.77 3.59
C GLU A 154 6.09 7.44 3.99
N GLY A 155 5.39 8.42 4.57
CA GLY A 155 4.04 8.23 5.12
C GLY A 155 4.03 7.74 6.57
N PHE A 156 2.94 7.12 7.01
CA PHE A 156 2.78 6.56 8.35
C PHE A 156 3.52 5.22 8.50
N SER A 157 4.46 5.17 9.44
CA SER A 157 5.19 3.95 9.81
C SER A 157 5.04 3.67 11.30
N LEU A 158 4.86 2.39 11.64
CA LEU A 158 4.93 1.87 13.01
C LEU A 158 6.33 1.37 13.37
N LEU A 159 7.30 1.34 12.45
CA LEU A 159 8.62 0.74 12.67
C LEU A 159 9.41 1.47 13.76
N SER A 160 9.39 2.81 13.76
CA SER A 160 9.94 3.61 14.87
C SER A 160 9.27 3.33 16.22
N PHE A 161 7.96 3.08 16.26
CA PHE A 161 7.25 2.69 17.49
C PHE A 161 7.63 1.28 17.96
N ILE A 162 7.72 0.31 17.05
CA ILE A 162 8.17 -1.07 17.32
C ILE A 162 9.62 -1.07 17.81
N ALA A 163 10.49 -0.25 17.21
CA ALA A 163 11.86 -0.09 17.67
C ALA A 163 11.91 0.47 19.10
N ALA A 164 11.17 1.54 19.40
CA ALA A 164 11.13 2.17 20.73
C ALA A 164 10.60 1.25 21.86
N SER A 165 9.80 0.23 21.53
CA SER A 165 9.24 -0.70 22.53
C SER A 165 10.30 -1.62 23.17
N HIS A 166 11.47 -1.78 22.53
CA HIS A 166 12.54 -2.67 22.98
C HIS A 166 13.35 -2.14 24.18
N GLY A 167 12.94 -1.03 24.81
CA GLY A 167 13.46 -0.53 26.08
C GLY A 167 14.84 0.15 26.03
N HIS A 168 15.77 -0.37 25.22
CA HIS A 168 17.15 0.10 25.06
C HIS A 168 17.36 0.85 23.74
N VAL A 169 16.28 1.19 23.05
CA VAL A 169 16.29 1.86 21.74
C VAL A 169 15.72 3.26 21.88
N LYS A 170 16.44 4.24 21.32
CA LYS A 170 15.92 5.57 21.01
C LYS A 170 15.62 5.64 19.51
N ALA A 171 14.33 5.53 19.18
CA ALA A 171 13.86 5.55 17.81
C ALA A 171 13.46 6.96 17.35
N TYR A 172 13.68 7.22 16.07
CA TYR A 172 13.38 8.48 15.40
C TYR A 172 12.47 8.23 14.21
N SER A 173 11.33 8.92 14.16
CA SER A 173 10.33 8.79 13.10
C SER A 173 10.44 9.92 12.07
N SER A 174 10.36 9.60 10.78
CA SER A 174 10.23 10.54 9.66
C SER A 174 8.83 11.13 9.46
N VAL A 175 7.82 10.75 10.25
CA VAL A 175 6.42 11.16 10.04
C VAL A 175 6.25 12.69 10.13
N GLU A 176 5.84 13.32 9.04
CA GLU A 176 5.62 14.78 8.94
C GLU A 176 4.25 15.23 9.49
N LYS A 177 3.18 14.48 9.19
CA LYS A 177 1.80 14.93 9.44
C LYS A 177 1.53 14.94 10.95
N LYS A 178 1.34 16.11 11.57
CA LYS A 178 1.10 16.26 13.04
C LYS A 178 0.04 15.32 13.62
N LYS A 179 -1.03 15.02 12.87
CA LYS A 179 -2.06 14.03 13.29
C LYS A 179 -1.52 12.60 13.39
N GLN A 180 -0.66 12.20 12.46
CA GLN A 180 0.02 10.91 12.48
C GLN A 180 1.07 10.85 13.61
N GLN A 181 1.81 11.94 13.86
CA GLN A 181 2.72 12.05 15.02
C GLN A 181 1.96 11.87 16.35
N GLU A 182 0.81 12.51 16.49
CA GLU A 182 -0.05 12.41 17.68
C GLU A 182 -0.59 10.99 17.91
N VAL A 183 -0.94 10.25 16.84
CA VAL A 183 -1.27 8.82 16.94
C VAL A 183 -0.08 8.02 17.48
N LEU A 184 1.12 8.21 16.94
CA LEU A 184 2.32 7.51 17.41
C LEU A 184 2.64 7.82 18.88
N LYS A 185 2.47 9.07 19.33
CA LYS A 185 2.60 9.45 20.75
C LYS A 185 1.61 8.72 21.65
N ARG A 186 0.36 8.59 21.21
CA ARG A 186 -0.69 7.90 21.97
C ARG A 186 -0.48 6.38 22.02
N LEU A 187 -0.01 5.79 20.92
CA LEU A 187 0.40 4.38 20.88
C LEU A 187 1.59 4.13 21.81
N ALA A 188 2.59 5.01 21.81
CA ALA A 188 3.71 4.95 22.76
C ALA A 188 3.23 5.02 24.21
N HIS A 189 2.37 6.00 24.53
CA HIS A 189 1.79 6.15 25.87
C HIS A 189 0.97 4.93 26.32
N SER A 190 0.09 4.40 25.47
CA SER A 190 -0.74 3.24 25.81
C SER A 190 0.05 1.93 25.96
N ASN A 191 1.27 1.88 25.43
CA ASN A 191 2.19 0.73 25.55
C ASN A 191 3.35 0.99 26.53
N ASN A 192 3.26 2.01 27.39
CA ASN A 192 4.26 2.37 28.40
C ASN A 192 5.66 2.72 27.85
N ILE A 193 5.76 3.11 26.58
CA ILE A 193 7.01 3.57 25.97
C ILE A 193 7.30 5.00 26.45
N PRO A 194 8.46 5.28 27.08
CA PRO A 194 8.81 6.64 27.50
C PRO A 194 8.90 7.60 26.31
N GLU A 195 8.38 8.83 26.44
CA GLU A 195 8.39 9.83 25.35
C GLU A 195 9.81 10.09 24.80
N LYS A 196 10.82 10.03 25.67
CA LYS A 196 12.26 10.13 25.31
C LYS A 196 12.80 9.01 24.41
N HIS A 197 12.04 7.93 24.15
CA HIS A 197 12.45 6.80 23.29
C HIS A 197 11.83 6.87 21.89
N LEU A 198 10.88 7.77 21.64
CA LEU A 198 10.26 7.96 20.32
C LEU A 198 10.23 9.46 19.96
N GLU A 199 11.24 9.90 19.20
CA GLU A 199 11.35 11.28 18.71
C GLU A 199 10.92 11.41 17.24
N PHE A 200 10.57 12.63 16.81
CA PHE A 200 10.20 12.93 15.43
C PHE A 200 11.32 13.72 14.76
N TRP A 201 12.03 13.08 13.84
CA TRP A 201 13.27 13.58 13.24
C TRP A 201 13.12 14.95 12.60
N LEU A 202 12.09 15.11 11.75
CA LEU A 202 11.88 16.31 10.95
C LEU A 202 11.45 17.54 11.76
N ASN A 203 10.99 17.36 13.00
CA ASN A 203 10.65 18.49 13.88
C ASN A 203 11.90 19.26 14.36
N ASN A 204 13.11 18.71 14.17
CA ASN A 204 14.39 19.27 14.63
C ASN A 204 15.27 19.78 13.48
N VAL A 205 14.72 19.97 12.27
CA VAL A 205 15.49 20.35 11.07
C VAL A 205 15.07 21.75 10.58
N ASP A 206 15.87 22.76 10.91
CA ASP A 206 15.67 24.15 10.44
C ASP A 206 15.97 24.36 8.94
N ASP A 207 16.53 23.35 8.25
CA ASP A 207 16.84 23.40 6.81
C ASP A 207 15.68 22.81 5.98
N GLU A 208 15.21 23.54 4.96
CA GLU A 208 14.16 23.13 3.99
C GLU A 208 14.56 21.96 3.06
N HIS A 209 15.54 21.14 3.44
CA HIS A 209 16.13 20.10 2.60
C HIS A 209 16.10 18.68 3.20
N GLY A 210 15.54 18.50 4.41
CA GLY A 210 15.19 17.18 4.97
C GLY A 210 16.34 16.15 5.03
N MET A 211 17.59 16.62 5.00
CA MET A 211 18.75 15.78 4.75
C MET A 211 19.06 14.87 5.94
N LEU A 212 19.48 13.63 5.67
CA LEU A 212 19.96 12.70 6.69
C LEU A 212 21.17 13.32 7.42
N LYS A 213 21.09 13.41 8.75
CA LYS A 213 22.15 13.91 9.65
C LYS A 213 22.31 12.95 10.82
N ARG A 214 23.28 13.20 11.70
CA ARG A 214 23.54 12.42 12.92
C ARG A 214 22.48 12.68 14.00
N PRO A 215 22.21 11.75 14.93
CA PRO A 215 21.29 11.97 16.05
C PRO A 215 21.80 13.02 17.05
N SER A 216 23.12 13.20 17.16
CA SER A 216 23.76 14.30 17.89
C SER A 216 25.16 14.58 17.33
N ARG A 217 25.90 15.52 17.92
CA ARG A 217 27.29 15.80 17.51
C ARG A 217 28.23 14.60 17.71
N GLU A 218 27.99 13.80 18.75
CA GLU A 218 28.91 12.76 19.25
C GLU A 218 28.41 11.33 19.02
N LYS A 219 27.13 11.15 18.64
CA LYS A 219 26.53 9.83 18.36
C LYS A 219 26.31 9.63 16.85
N LEU A 220 26.36 8.38 16.43
CA LEU A 220 26.01 7.89 15.10
C LEU A 220 24.75 7.00 15.21
N TRP A 221 24.23 6.51 14.10
CA TRP A 221 23.08 5.61 14.09
C TRP A 221 23.52 4.15 14.24
N THR A 222 22.85 3.40 15.11
CA THR A 222 22.94 1.93 15.18
C THR A 222 22.24 1.31 13.98
N ALA A 223 21.07 1.84 13.62
CA ALA A 223 20.32 1.37 12.46
C ALA A 223 19.61 2.51 11.73
N ILE A 224 19.53 2.39 10.39
CA ILE A 224 18.75 3.29 9.54
C ILE A 224 17.83 2.44 8.67
N ILE A 225 16.52 2.61 8.82
CA ILE A 225 15.49 1.96 8.02
C ILE A 225 15.20 2.88 6.82
N LEU A 226 15.34 2.37 5.60
CA LEU A 226 15.03 3.09 4.38
C LEU A 226 13.81 2.45 3.70
N ASP A 227 12.79 3.24 3.38
CA ASP A 227 11.78 2.78 2.42
C ASP A 227 12.39 2.73 1.01
N CYS A 228 12.25 1.57 0.39
CA CYS A 228 12.96 1.17 -0.81
C CYS A 228 12.06 0.93 -2.02
N VAL A 229 10.78 0.62 -1.80
CA VAL A 229 9.85 0.17 -2.85
C VAL A 229 8.57 0.98 -2.73
N GLU A 230 8.19 1.67 -3.79
CA GLU A 230 6.93 2.39 -3.88
C GLU A 230 5.77 1.41 -3.97
N THR A 231 4.60 1.78 -3.42
CA THR A 231 3.38 0.95 -3.43
C THR A 231 2.93 0.53 -4.84
N CYS A 232 3.40 1.24 -5.88
CA CYS A 232 3.19 0.96 -7.29
C CYS A 232 4.05 -0.18 -7.87
N GLY A 233 5.05 -0.68 -7.13
CA GLY A 233 5.97 -1.74 -7.58
C GLY A 233 7.29 -1.24 -8.16
N LEU A 234 7.65 0.03 -8.01
CA LEU A 234 8.94 0.60 -8.45
C LEU A 234 9.92 0.81 -7.30
N ILE A 235 11.21 0.93 -7.61
CA ILE A 235 12.24 1.31 -6.63
C ILE A 235 12.12 2.81 -6.34
N ARG A 236 12.12 3.17 -5.05
CA ARG A 236 12.06 4.56 -4.56
C ARG A 236 13.15 5.43 -5.19
N GLN A 237 12.77 6.64 -5.59
CA GLN A 237 13.72 7.59 -6.16
C GLN A 237 14.90 7.90 -5.23
N LYS A 238 16.11 7.91 -5.81
CA LYS A 238 17.39 8.22 -5.15
C LYS A 238 17.76 7.25 -4.01
N LEU A 239 17.27 6.01 -4.05
CA LEU A 239 17.53 5.02 -3.00
C LEU A 239 19.03 4.80 -2.75
N MET A 240 19.84 4.72 -3.81
CA MET A 240 21.27 4.46 -3.66
C MET A 240 22.05 5.67 -3.11
N GLU A 241 21.60 6.88 -3.41
CA GLU A 241 22.10 8.12 -2.80
C GLU A 241 21.69 8.20 -1.31
N LYS A 242 20.42 7.88 -0.97
CA LYS A 242 19.95 7.77 0.42
C LYS A 242 20.79 6.74 1.20
N ALA A 243 20.99 5.54 0.65
CA ALA A 243 21.82 4.49 1.26
C ALA A 243 23.30 4.90 1.41
N SER A 244 23.87 5.60 0.42
CA SER A 244 25.24 6.10 0.50
C SER A 244 25.42 7.14 1.60
N LEU A 245 24.46 8.05 1.78
CA LEU A 245 24.46 9.00 2.90
C LEU A 245 24.24 8.29 4.25
N ALA A 246 23.31 7.33 4.31
CA ALA A 246 23.03 6.56 5.52
C ALA A 246 24.27 5.84 6.05
N ARG A 247 25.06 5.17 5.19
CA ARG A 247 26.32 4.51 5.60
C ARG A 247 27.33 5.45 6.26
N CYS A 248 27.44 6.69 5.79
CA CYS A 248 28.31 7.70 6.39
C CYS A 248 27.85 8.21 7.77
N LEU A 249 26.66 7.79 8.21
CA LEU A 249 26.03 8.18 9.47
C LEU A 249 25.83 7.00 10.44
N LEU A 250 26.18 5.78 10.03
CA LEU A 250 26.17 4.59 10.90
C LEU A 250 27.40 4.55 11.81
N GLU A 251 27.24 3.91 12.97
CA GLU A 251 28.36 3.54 13.85
C GLU A 251 29.07 2.26 13.37
N GLU A 252 30.19 1.91 14.00
CA GLU A 252 30.89 0.65 13.70
C GLU A 252 30.00 -0.54 14.06
N GLY A 253 29.70 -1.40 13.08
CA GLY A 253 28.71 -2.48 13.23
C GLY A 253 27.24 -2.04 13.08
N GLY A 254 26.97 -0.77 12.73
CA GLY A 254 25.63 -0.29 12.40
C GLY A 254 25.12 -0.85 11.06
N HIS A 255 23.79 -0.86 10.87
CA HIS A 255 23.14 -1.51 9.73
C HIS A 255 22.10 -0.61 9.02
N ILE A 256 21.98 -0.76 7.70
CA ILE A 256 20.81 -0.30 6.94
C ILE A 256 19.81 -1.46 6.86
N PHE A 257 18.52 -1.15 7.06
CA PHE A 257 17.41 -2.06 6.81
C PHE A 257 16.56 -1.53 5.66
N PRO A 258 16.33 -2.31 4.59
CA PRO A 258 16.94 -3.61 4.30
C PRO A 258 18.44 -3.51 4.00
N GLN A 259 19.20 -4.58 4.25
CA GLN A 259 20.60 -4.67 3.83
C GLN A 259 20.73 -4.78 2.31
N ARG A 260 19.81 -5.53 1.66
CA ARG A 260 19.79 -5.71 0.20
C ARG A 260 18.39 -6.03 -0.32
N ILE A 261 18.21 -5.84 -1.62
CA ILE A 261 16.97 -6.11 -2.36
C ILE A 261 17.33 -6.93 -3.59
N LYS A 262 16.65 -8.05 -3.80
CA LYS A 262 16.72 -8.80 -5.05
C LYS A 262 15.49 -8.51 -5.89
N VAL A 263 15.67 -8.18 -7.16
CA VAL A 263 14.59 -8.08 -8.13
C VAL A 263 14.41 -9.46 -8.77
N TYR A 264 13.21 -10.02 -8.70
CA TYR A 264 12.82 -11.23 -9.40
C TYR A 264 11.84 -10.88 -10.52
N GLY A 265 11.78 -11.72 -11.55
CA GLY A 265 10.74 -11.64 -12.57
C GLY A 265 10.67 -12.91 -13.40
N MET A 266 9.71 -12.98 -14.31
CA MET A 266 9.47 -14.15 -15.15
C MET A 266 8.90 -13.76 -16.51
N LEU A 267 9.01 -14.65 -17.50
CA LEU A 267 8.43 -14.46 -18.82
C LEU A 267 6.94 -14.79 -18.78
N VAL A 268 6.06 -13.91 -19.29
CA VAL A 268 4.62 -14.19 -19.38
C VAL A 268 4.01 -13.83 -20.73
N GLU A 269 2.93 -14.53 -21.07
CA GLU A 269 1.98 -14.17 -22.13
C GLU A 269 0.71 -13.62 -21.49
N SER A 270 0.41 -12.35 -21.75
CA SER A 270 -0.81 -11.65 -21.36
C SER A 270 -1.18 -10.64 -22.44
N ASP A 271 -2.30 -10.85 -23.11
CA ASP A 271 -2.84 -9.87 -24.07
C ASP A 271 -3.47 -8.68 -23.35
N MET A 272 -3.92 -8.85 -22.10
CA MET A 272 -4.46 -7.78 -21.25
C MET A 272 -3.41 -6.67 -21.04
N LEU A 273 -2.19 -7.01 -20.59
CA LEU A 273 -1.10 -6.05 -20.46
C LEU A 273 -0.71 -5.38 -21.80
N LEU A 274 -0.81 -6.10 -22.92
CA LEU A 274 -0.46 -5.57 -24.24
C LEU A 274 -1.50 -4.54 -24.72
N LEU A 275 -2.79 -4.82 -24.49
CA LEU A 275 -3.92 -3.97 -24.88
C LEU A 275 -4.05 -2.73 -23.98
N GLU A 276 -3.79 -2.85 -22.68
CA GLU A 276 -3.72 -1.70 -21.77
C GLU A 276 -2.47 -0.84 -22.03
N SER A 277 -1.39 -1.44 -22.54
CA SER A 277 -0.17 -0.69 -22.84
C SER A 277 -0.21 0.11 -24.12
N ALA A 278 -0.87 -0.38 -25.18
CA ALA A 278 -0.79 0.23 -26.50
C ALA A 278 -1.91 -0.22 -27.44
N VAL A 279 -2.28 0.65 -28.40
CA VAL A 279 -3.28 0.34 -29.41
C VAL A 279 -2.70 -0.70 -30.38
N GLN A 280 -3.34 -1.87 -30.45
CA GLN A 280 -2.90 -3.00 -31.27
C GLN A 280 -3.59 -2.99 -32.64
N GLY A 281 -2.84 -2.62 -33.69
CA GLY A 281 -3.32 -2.63 -35.08
C GLY A 281 -4.37 -1.57 -35.39
N GLN A 282 -5.26 -1.88 -36.34
CA GLN A 282 -6.34 -0.99 -36.81
C GLN A 282 -7.76 -1.58 -36.61
N GLU A 283 -7.88 -2.83 -36.17
CA GLU A 283 -9.18 -3.48 -35.97
C GLU A 283 -9.94 -2.86 -34.78
N PRO A 284 -9.33 -2.66 -33.59
CA PRO A 284 -10.00 -1.98 -32.46
C PRO A 284 -10.36 -0.52 -32.75
N THR A 285 -9.77 0.06 -33.81
CA THR A 285 -9.97 1.43 -34.25
C THR A 285 -10.78 1.53 -35.54
N LEU A 286 -11.51 0.47 -35.93
CA LEU A 286 -12.43 0.45 -37.08
C LEU A 286 -11.76 0.87 -38.41
N GLY A 287 -10.48 0.54 -38.59
CA GLY A 287 -9.67 0.90 -39.75
C GLY A 287 -8.96 2.27 -39.65
N PHE A 288 -9.21 3.07 -38.61
CA PHE A 288 -8.52 4.35 -38.43
C PHE A 288 -7.07 4.16 -37.99
N ASN A 289 -6.16 4.88 -38.64
CA ASN A 289 -4.72 4.80 -38.37
C ASN A 289 -4.31 5.61 -37.11
N ILE A 290 -4.73 5.14 -35.94
CA ILE A 290 -4.54 5.82 -34.64
C ILE A 290 -3.25 5.36 -33.93
N ALA A 291 -2.95 4.06 -33.98
CA ALA A 291 -1.85 3.44 -33.23
C ALA A 291 -0.48 4.16 -33.40
N PRO A 292 -0.04 4.58 -34.61
CA PRO A 292 1.26 5.24 -34.77
C PRO A 292 1.39 6.61 -34.07
N PHE A 293 0.27 7.22 -33.67
CA PHE A 293 0.24 8.52 -33.00
C PHE A 293 0.08 8.36 -31.48
N ILE A 294 -0.86 7.52 -31.04
CA ILE A 294 -1.08 7.27 -29.60
C ILE A 294 0.07 6.47 -28.99
N ASN A 295 0.63 5.50 -29.72
CA ASN A 295 1.66 4.62 -29.15
C ASN A 295 3.01 5.33 -28.88
N GLN A 296 3.15 6.61 -29.28
CA GLN A 296 4.30 7.47 -28.94
C GLN A 296 4.32 7.87 -27.45
N PHE A 297 3.18 7.73 -26.76
CA PHE A 297 3.01 8.09 -25.34
C PHE A 297 2.99 6.86 -24.42
N THR A 298 3.47 5.70 -24.91
CA THR A 298 3.45 4.44 -24.17
C THR A 298 4.50 4.42 -23.06
N VAL A 299 4.13 3.86 -21.91
CA VAL A 299 5.04 3.67 -20.79
C VAL A 299 5.60 2.23 -20.86
N PRO A 300 6.92 2.02 -20.87
CA PRO A 300 7.50 0.68 -21.03
C PRO A 300 7.34 -0.22 -19.81
N VAL A 301 6.97 0.36 -18.65
CA VAL A 301 6.75 -0.34 -17.38
C VAL A 301 5.35 0.00 -16.88
N HIS A 302 4.50 -1.02 -16.75
CA HIS A 302 3.21 -0.93 -16.08
C HIS A 302 3.39 -1.13 -14.59
N VAL A 303 2.57 -0.43 -13.80
CA VAL A 303 2.67 -0.32 -12.33
C VAL A 303 1.29 -0.52 -11.70
N PHE A 304 1.24 -0.68 -10.38
CA PHE A 304 0.02 -1.00 -9.62
C PHE A 304 -0.63 -2.34 -10.02
N LEU A 305 0.14 -3.27 -10.59
CA LEU A 305 -0.37 -4.59 -10.98
C LEU A 305 -0.60 -5.46 -9.74
N ASP A 306 -1.72 -6.16 -9.70
CA ASP A 306 -1.95 -7.24 -8.75
C ASP A 306 -1.75 -8.58 -9.46
N PHE A 307 -0.56 -9.15 -9.29
CA PHE A 307 -0.15 -10.38 -9.97
C PHE A 307 -0.97 -11.60 -9.53
N SER A 308 -1.66 -11.55 -8.38
CA SER A 308 -2.56 -12.62 -7.94
C SER A 308 -3.87 -12.68 -8.73
N THR A 309 -4.26 -11.57 -9.36
CA THR A 309 -5.46 -11.44 -10.19
C THR A 309 -5.16 -11.21 -11.68
N LEU A 310 -3.88 -11.12 -12.06
CA LEU A 310 -3.50 -10.84 -13.44
C LEU A 310 -3.73 -12.05 -14.35
N GLU A 311 -4.57 -11.89 -15.37
CA GLU A 311 -4.75 -12.89 -16.42
C GLU A 311 -3.49 -12.99 -17.30
N CYS A 312 -2.63 -13.96 -16.98
CA CYS A 312 -1.42 -14.25 -17.74
C CYS A 312 -1.07 -15.75 -17.70
N ARG A 313 -0.33 -16.22 -18.71
CA ARG A 313 0.26 -17.55 -18.76
C ARG A 313 1.77 -17.43 -18.51
N HIS A 314 2.26 -18.15 -17.51
CA HIS A 314 3.69 -18.20 -17.21
C HIS A 314 4.44 -19.00 -18.30
N LEU A 315 5.47 -18.39 -18.87
CA LEU A 315 6.34 -18.97 -19.89
C LEU A 315 7.74 -19.31 -19.35
N SER A 316 8.05 -18.97 -18.10
CA SER A 316 9.27 -19.41 -17.40
C SER A 316 9.03 -19.56 -15.89
N GLU A 317 9.99 -20.18 -15.21
CA GLU A 317 10.16 -20.00 -13.76
C GLU A 317 10.60 -18.56 -13.45
N SER A 318 10.50 -18.16 -12.18
CA SER A 318 11.03 -16.88 -11.69
C SER A 318 12.55 -16.90 -11.64
N VAL A 319 13.20 -15.84 -12.15
CA VAL A 319 14.65 -15.66 -12.14
C VAL A 319 15.03 -14.39 -11.35
N GLU A 320 16.23 -14.38 -10.77
CA GLU A 320 16.82 -13.17 -10.20
C GLU A 320 17.30 -12.25 -11.34
N LEU A 321 16.60 -11.14 -11.54
CA LEU A 321 16.90 -10.12 -12.56
C LEU A 321 18.02 -9.18 -12.13
N PHE A 322 18.05 -8.80 -10.85
CA PHE A 322 18.94 -7.75 -10.34
C PHE A 322 19.15 -7.88 -8.83
N VAL A 323 20.23 -7.29 -8.32
CA VAL A 323 20.48 -7.16 -6.88
C VAL A 323 20.91 -5.73 -6.59
N LEU A 324 20.37 -5.16 -5.51
CA LEU A 324 20.80 -3.90 -4.92
C LEU A 324 21.21 -4.15 -3.47
N ASP A 325 22.48 -4.03 -3.18
CA ASP A 325 23.04 -4.05 -1.83
C ASP A 325 23.15 -2.60 -1.32
N LEU A 326 22.47 -2.32 -0.21
CA LEU A 326 22.44 -1.00 0.41
C LEU A 326 23.64 -0.82 1.35
N MET A 327 24.25 -1.90 1.82
CA MET A 327 25.44 -1.91 2.66
C MET A 327 26.73 -1.77 1.82
N ASP A 328 26.83 -2.40 0.64
CA ASP A 328 27.96 -2.25 -0.28
C ASP A 328 27.56 -1.75 -1.68
N SER A 329 28.00 -0.54 -2.05
CA SER A 329 27.74 0.01 -3.39
C SER A 329 28.57 -0.64 -4.49
N ASN A 330 29.68 -1.32 -4.15
CA ASN A 330 30.55 -1.95 -5.14
C ASN A 330 29.96 -3.28 -5.66
N ALA A 331 29.07 -3.90 -4.88
CA ALA A 331 28.28 -5.07 -5.28
C ALA A 331 27.16 -4.74 -6.30
N ASN A 332 26.90 -3.44 -6.56
CA ASN A 332 25.77 -3.02 -7.38
C ASN A 332 26.11 -2.89 -8.86
N TYR A 333 25.26 -3.51 -9.67
CA TYR A 333 25.29 -3.40 -11.12
C TYR A 333 24.50 -2.16 -11.58
N SER A 334 24.84 -1.61 -12.75
CA SER A 334 23.98 -0.67 -13.49
C SER A 334 23.27 -1.36 -14.66
N ASN A 335 23.82 -2.48 -15.13
CA ASN A 335 23.26 -3.35 -16.14
C ASN A 335 23.60 -4.81 -15.78
N ARG A 336 22.71 -5.74 -16.16
CA ARG A 336 22.93 -7.18 -16.02
C ARG A 336 22.23 -7.90 -17.17
N GLU A 337 22.90 -8.90 -17.72
CA GLU A 337 22.30 -9.83 -18.66
C GLU A 337 21.92 -11.12 -17.93
N VAL A 338 20.69 -11.59 -18.13
CA VAL A 338 20.13 -12.77 -17.46
C VAL A 338 19.53 -13.70 -18.51
N LYS A 339 20.06 -14.93 -18.57
CA LYS A 339 19.49 -16.00 -19.41
C LYS A 339 18.32 -16.65 -18.68
N VAL A 340 17.18 -16.75 -19.35
CA VAL A 340 15.96 -17.37 -18.84
C VAL A 340 15.51 -18.42 -19.85
N GLN A 341 15.20 -19.64 -19.39
CA GLN A 341 14.69 -20.69 -20.26
C GLN A 341 13.16 -20.62 -20.31
N ALA A 342 12.60 -20.70 -21.52
CA ALA A 342 11.16 -20.84 -21.70
C ALA A 342 10.72 -22.26 -21.29
N THR A 343 9.80 -22.37 -20.34
CA THR A 343 9.23 -23.66 -19.90
C THR A 343 8.07 -24.13 -20.78
N SER A 344 7.46 -23.22 -21.55
CA SER A 344 6.40 -23.55 -22.50
C SER A 344 6.44 -22.65 -23.74
N SER A 345 5.96 -23.16 -24.88
CA SER A 345 5.85 -22.40 -26.13
C SER A 345 4.77 -21.33 -26.04
N GLY A 346 5.07 -20.12 -26.52
CA GLY A 346 4.16 -18.99 -26.43
C GLY A 346 4.76 -17.68 -26.92
N ARG A 347 4.02 -16.59 -26.64
CA ARG A 347 4.36 -15.23 -27.02
C ARG A 347 4.62 -14.42 -25.77
N ILE A 348 5.89 -14.11 -25.48
CA ILE A 348 6.27 -13.27 -24.35
C ILE A 348 5.79 -11.85 -24.64
N THR A 349 4.76 -11.39 -23.92
CA THR A 349 4.26 -10.01 -24.02
C THR A 349 4.80 -9.13 -22.90
N ALA A 350 5.21 -9.70 -21.77
CA ALA A 350 5.73 -8.93 -20.63
C ALA A 350 6.73 -9.72 -19.77
N ILE A 351 7.47 -8.95 -18.96
CA ILE A 351 8.28 -9.44 -17.84
C ILE A 351 7.76 -8.75 -16.57
N PRO A 352 6.76 -9.31 -15.87
CA PRO A 352 6.42 -8.91 -14.51
C PRO A 352 7.61 -9.11 -13.58
N PHE A 353 7.77 -8.19 -12.63
CA PHE A 353 8.82 -8.21 -11.62
C PHE A 353 8.33 -7.74 -10.25
N TRP A 354 9.02 -8.24 -9.23
CA TRP A 354 8.76 -8.00 -7.81
C TRP A 354 10.07 -8.10 -7.02
N TYR A 355 10.03 -7.87 -5.72
CA TYR A 355 11.23 -7.77 -4.89
C TYR A 355 11.24 -8.80 -3.76
N GLN A 356 12.41 -9.36 -3.49
CA GLN A 356 12.73 -9.97 -2.21
C GLN A 356 13.60 -8.99 -1.42
N ILE A 357 13.02 -8.40 -0.38
CA ILE A 357 13.63 -7.41 0.49
C ILE A 357 14.29 -8.15 1.65
N HIS A 358 15.62 -8.18 1.72
CA HIS A 358 16.36 -8.84 2.79
C HIS A 358 16.68 -7.84 3.90
N LEU A 359 16.04 -8.03 5.07
CA LEU A 359 16.33 -7.24 6.25
C LEU A 359 17.73 -7.59 6.78
N ASP A 360 18.06 -8.87 6.80
CA ASP A 360 19.38 -9.41 7.13
C ASP A 360 19.69 -10.67 6.29
N GLN A 361 20.52 -11.58 6.81
CA GLN A 361 20.91 -12.82 6.13
C GLN A 361 19.80 -13.89 6.16
N GLU A 362 18.95 -13.90 7.19
CA GLU A 362 17.91 -14.89 7.44
C GLU A 362 16.51 -14.35 7.11
N ILE A 363 16.22 -13.11 7.50
CA ILE A 363 14.91 -12.49 7.40
C ILE A 363 14.74 -11.76 6.06
N SER A 364 13.70 -12.11 5.32
CA SER A 364 13.33 -11.41 4.09
C SER A 364 11.82 -11.40 3.82
N ILE A 365 11.37 -10.34 3.14
CA ILE A 365 9.97 -10.06 2.81
C ILE A 365 9.83 -10.08 1.29
N SER A 366 8.81 -10.76 0.77
CA SER A 366 8.49 -10.75 -0.66
C SER A 366 7.39 -9.74 -0.94
N THR A 367 7.58 -8.84 -1.92
CA THR A 367 6.50 -7.94 -2.38
C THR A 367 5.47 -8.65 -3.27
N LEU A 368 5.60 -9.97 -3.44
CA LEU A 368 4.61 -10.86 -4.08
C LEU A 368 3.81 -11.67 -3.04
N SER A 369 4.03 -11.49 -1.73
CA SER A 369 3.25 -12.20 -0.71
C SER A 369 1.76 -11.81 -0.78
N GLN A 370 0.88 -12.74 -0.41
CA GLN A 370 -0.57 -12.52 -0.43
C GLN A 370 -1.03 -11.36 0.48
N ASN A 371 -0.25 -11.04 1.52
CA ASN A 371 -0.44 -9.93 2.44
C ASN A 371 0.44 -8.70 2.11
N SER A 372 1.06 -8.65 0.93
CA SER A 372 1.85 -7.50 0.49
C SER A 372 0.97 -6.27 0.30
N HIS A 373 1.40 -5.14 0.86
CA HIS A 373 0.81 -3.83 0.59
C HIS A 373 1.41 -3.16 -0.66
N TRP A 374 2.50 -3.69 -1.19
CA TRP A 374 3.07 -3.32 -2.49
C TRP A 374 2.38 -4.10 -3.61
N LYS A 375 2.03 -3.37 -4.68
CA LYS A 375 1.72 -3.95 -5.98
C LYS A 375 3.00 -4.28 -6.74
N GLN A 376 2.85 -5.04 -7.82
CA GLN A 376 3.93 -5.43 -8.72
C GLN A 376 3.95 -4.51 -9.95
N ALA A 377 5.00 -4.65 -10.76
CA ALA A 377 5.17 -3.92 -12.01
C ALA A 377 5.58 -4.89 -13.13
N ALA A 378 5.44 -4.49 -14.39
CA ALA A 378 5.83 -5.33 -15.53
C ALA A 378 6.43 -4.50 -16.67
N ALA A 379 7.57 -4.93 -17.20
CA ALA A 379 8.10 -4.40 -18.45
C ALA A 379 7.33 -5.03 -19.63
N VAL A 380 6.64 -4.22 -20.43
CA VAL A 380 5.77 -4.70 -21.52
C VAL A 380 6.50 -4.62 -22.87
N LEU A 381 6.58 -5.75 -23.56
CA LEU A 381 7.19 -5.89 -24.88
C LEU A 381 6.18 -5.49 -25.97
N GLN A 382 6.30 -4.25 -26.45
CA GLN A 382 5.46 -3.71 -27.54
C GLN A 382 5.54 -4.54 -28.84
N GLN A 383 6.64 -5.27 -29.04
CA GLN A 383 6.77 -6.32 -30.03
C GLN A 383 6.96 -7.64 -29.28
N PRO A 384 5.89 -8.44 -29.10
CA PRO A 384 5.98 -9.67 -28.33
C PRO A 384 6.91 -10.71 -28.97
N LEU A 385 7.65 -11.44 -28.15
CA LEU A 385 8.69 -12.36 -28.59
C LEU A 385 8.15 -13.80 -28.62
N GLN A 386 8.18 -14.44 -29.80
CA GLN A 386 7.78 -15.85 -29.94
C GLN A 386 8.89 -16.76 -29.43
N VAL A 387 8.52 -17.78 -28.63
CA VAL A 387 9.44 -18.79 -28.07
C VAL A 387 8.82 -20.19 -28.11
N GLN A 388 9.68 -21.20 -28.18
CA GLN A 388 9.36 -22.60 -27.93
C GLN A 388 9.82 -23.03 -26.54
N ALA A 389 9.21 -24.09 -26.00
CA ALA A 389 9.69 -24.74 -24.79
C ALA A 389 11.16 -25.20 -24.98
N GLY A 390 12.04 -24.78 -24.08
CA GLY A 390 13.47 -25.02 -24.12
C GLY A 390 14.31 -23.84 -24.64
N ASP A 391 13.72 -22.87 -25.33
CA ASP A 391 14.43 -21.69 -25.86
C ASP A 391 15.06 -20.85 -24.74
N TRP A 392 16.24 -20.31 -25.01
CA TRP A 392 16.89 -19.34 -24.13
C TRP A 392 16.56 -17.91 -24.54
N VAL A 393 16.08 -17.12 -23.59
CA VAL A 393 15.83 -15.69 -23.75
C VAL A 393 16.86 -14.92 -22.93
N LEU A 394 17.54 -13.96 -23.56
CA LEU A 394 18.46 -13.06 -22.88
C LEU A 394 17.73 -11.77 -22.51
N LEU A 395 17.57 -11.54 -21.21
CA LEU A 395 17.04 -10.30 -20.65
C LEU A 395 18.22 -9.37 -20.34
N ALA A 396 18.27 -8.22 -21.01
CA ALA A 396 19.17 -7.14 -20.63
C ALA A 396 18.40 -6.19 -19.69
N VAL A 397 18.73 -6.26 -18.40
CA VAL A 397 18.15 -5.47 -17.32
C VAL A 397 19.06 -4.29 -17.04
N LYS A 398 18.53 -3.06 -17.00
CA LYS A 398 19.28 -1.84 -16.68
C LYS A 398 18.55 -1.03 -15.63
N LEU A 399 19.30 -0.54 -14.64
CA LEU A 399 18.80 0.39 -13.63
C LEU A 399 19.45 1.75 -13.84
N HIS A 400 18.63 2.78 -14.08
CA HIS A 400 19.12 4.16 -14.19
C HIS A 400 18.24 5.10 -13.36
N LYS A 401 18.85 5.80 -12.39
CA LYS A 401 18.16 6.76 -11.50
C LYS A 401 16.88 6.19 -10.85
N SER A 402 16.92 4.93 -10.44
CA SER A 402 15.81 4.14 -9.86
C SER A 402 14.77 3.60 -10.86
N THR A 403 14.87 3.90 -12.16
CA THR A 403 14.03 3.30 -13.21
C THR A 403 14.65 1.99 -13.70
N ILE A 404 13.89 0.88 -13.58
CA ILE A 404 14.21 -0.40 -14.21
C ILE A 404 13.77 -0.36 -15.68
N SER A 405 14.61 -0.86 -16.58
CA SER A 405 14.26 -1.16 -17.97
C SER A 405 14.73 -2.57 -18.32
N ILE A 406 13.91 -3.31 -19.07
CA ILE A 406 14.17 -4.70 -19.47
C ILE A 406 13.92 -4.79 -20.96
N SER A 407 14.87 -5.37 -21.70
CA SER A 407 14.69 -5.77 -23.11
C SER A 407 15.02 -7.25 -23.28
N ALA A 408 14.22 -7.96 -24.05
CA ALA A 408 14.33 -9.40 -24.27
C ALA A 408 14.69 -9.74 -25.73
N HIS A 409 15.48 -10.78 -25.94
CA HIS A 409 15.71 -11.38 -27.26
C HIS A 409 16.01 -12.88 -27.14
N VAL A 410 15.64 -13.67 -28.16
CA VAL A 410 15.95 -15.10 -28.20
C VAL A 410 17.44 -15.28 -28.52
N VAL A 411 18.10 -16.17 -27.77
CA VAL A 411 19.46 -16.61 -28.03
C VAL A 411 19.42 -17.72 -29.06
N ASN A 412 19.66 -17.37 -30.33
CA ASN A 412 19.92 -18.38 -31.34
C ASN A 412 21.27 -19.02 -31.05
N GLU A 413 21.29 -20.30 -30.68
CA GLU A 413 22.53 -21.09 -30.71
C GLU A 413 23.00 -21.20 -32.16
N GLN A 414 23.98 -20.37 -32.53
CA GLN A 414 24.78 -20.64 -33.71
C GLN A 414 25.58 -21.91 -33.42
N THR A 415 25.14 -23.01 -34.04
CA THR A 415 25.93 -24.24 -34.16
C THR A 415 27.29 -23.89 -34.78
N GLN A 416 28.35 -24.05 -33.98
CA GLN A 416 29.74 -24.07 -34.45
C GLN A 416 30.11 -25.48 -34.92
#